data_AF-A0A9X8H9T5-F1
#
_entry.id   AF-A0A9X8H9T5-F1
#
_cell.length_a   1.000
_cell.length_b   1.000
_cell.length_c   1.000
_cell.angle_alpha   90.00
_cell.angle_beta   90.00
_cell.angle_gamma   90.00
#
_symmetry.space_group_name_H-M   'P 1'
#
loop_
_entity.id
_entity.type
_entity.pdbx_description
1 polymer ?
#
loop_
_entity_poly.entity_id
_entity_poly.type
_entity_poly.pdbx_seq_one_letter_code
_entity_poly.pdbx_strand_id
1 'polypeptide(L)'
;MVETLSQNHQRPPISVPMSVVRSGVVSMVSTCDDVESLKSFCFDLALSSLTLASLHQHVAFFSTNAGHLLDRDALYEAFVQWIQWSHRILTNQLALFNMTLPQLTKTIMQSAAQLRELNPINECLQRLNESTGDRNSPGFDYFVAQLREVYMVLLSI
;
A
#
# COMPACT_ATOMS: atom_id res chain seq x y z
N MET A 1 11.32 -47.77 -36.30
CA MET A 1 10.05 -47.12 -35.95
C MET A 1 9.94 -47.11 -34.44
N VAL A 2 10.21 -45.98 -33.79
CA VAL A 2 9.58 -45.42 -32.58
C VAL A 2 10.34 -44.12 -32.30
N GLU A 3 9.75 -43.01 -32.74
CA GLU A 3 10.12 -41.66 -32.33
C GLU A 3 9.67 -41.45 -30.87
N THR A 4 10.53 -40.88 -30.03
CA THR A 4 10.12 -40.34 -28.72
C THR A 4 10.48 -38.87 -28.68
N LEU A 5 9.51 -38.04 -29.07
CA LEU A 5 9.55 -36.59 -28.95
C LEU A 5 9.37 -36.20 -27.48
N SER A 6 10.46 -35.76 -26.86
CA SER A 6 10.46 -35.07 -25.57
C SER A 6 9.76 -33.72 -25.72
N GLN A 7 8.50 -33.63 -25.30
CA GLN A 7 7.77 -32.36 -25.26
C GLN A 7 8.17 -31.55 -24.02
N ASN A 8 9.20 -30.72 -24.18
CA ASN A 8 9.48 -29.59 -23.30
C ASN A 8 8.27 -28.64 -23.31
N HIS A 9 7.42 -28.72 -22.29
CA HIS A 9 6.41 -27.69 -22.02
C HIS A 9 7.07 -26.46 -21.38
N GLN A 10 7.80 -25.69 -22.20
CA GLN A 10 8.15 -24.32 -21.83
C GLN A 10 6.86 -23.49 -21.77
N ARG A 11 6.45 -23.09 -20.56
CA ARG A 11 5.41 -22.06 -20.42
C ARG A 11 5.92 -20.79 -21.12
N PRO A 12 5.11 -20.17 -22.00
CA PRO A 12 5.49 -18.89 -22.57
C PRO A 12 5.60 -17.84 -21.45
N PRO A 13 6.57 -16.92 -21.55
CA PRO A 13 6.69 -15.82 -20.59
C PRO A 13 5.41 -14.99 -20.61
N ILE A 14 4.89 -14.69 -19.41
CA ILE A 14 3.78 -13.77 -19.26
C ILE A 14 4.30 -12.37 -19.58
N SER A 15 3.96 -11.88 -20.76
CA SER A 15 4.22 -10.49 -21.17
C SER A 15 3.28 -9.57 -20.39
N VAL A 16 3.73 -9.08 -19.23
CA VAL A 16 3.02 -8.01 -18.52
C VAL A 16 3.33 -6.70 -19.25
N PRO A 17 2.34 -5.94 -19.74
CA PRO A 17 2.59 -4.64 -20.34
C PRO A 17 3.18 -3.70 -19.26
N MET A 18 4.48 -3.42 -19.38
CA MET A 18 5.29 -2.61 -18.44
C MET A 18 5.00 -1.11 -18.46
N SER A 19 3.90 -0.66 -19.06
CA SER A 19 3.54 0.75 -19.08
C SER A 19 2.08 0.92 -19.43
N VAL A 20 1.20 0.77 -18.45
CA VAL A 20 0.00 1.60 -18.41
C VAL A 20 0.27 2.70 -17.41
N VAL A 21 1.10 3.67 -17.80
CA VAL A 21 1.01 5.00 -17.21
C VAL A 21 -0.35 5.52 -17.67
N ARG A 22 -1.38 5.45 -16.81
CA ARG A 22 -2.64 6.12 -17.06
C ARG A 22 -2.33 7.61 -17.17
N SER A 23 -2.16 8.08 -18.40
CA SER A 23 -1.96 9.48 -18.72
C SER A 23 -3.20 10.25 -18.27
N GLY A 24 -3.03 11.08 -17.24
CA GLY A 24 -3.91 12.19 -16.89
C GLY A 24 -5.40 11.89 -16.82
N VAL A 25 -5.86 11.16 -15.79
CA VAL A 25 -7.25 11.30 -15.35
C VAL A 25 -7.32 12.54 -14.46
N VAL A 26 -7.29 13.72 -15.09
CA VAL A 26 -7.86 14.93 -14.48
C VAL A 26 -9.37 14.82 -14.65
N SER A 27 -9.98 13.81 -14.03
CA SER A 27 -11.38 13.90 -13.70
C SER A 27 -11.39 14.64 -12.39
N MET A 28 -11.59 15.96 -12.47
CA MET A 28 -11.94 16.76 -11.31
C MET A 28 -12.98 15.96 -10.51
N VAL A 29 -12.67 15.71 -9.23
CA VAL A 29 -13.61 15.19 -8.24
C VAL A 29 -14.75 16.20 -8.16
N SER A 30 -15.67 16.12 -9.10
CA SER A 30 -16.86 16.93 -9.17
C SER A 30 -17.88 16.18 -8.33
N THR A 31 -18.10 16.72 -7.14
CA THR A 31 -19.31 16.57 -6.32
C THR A 31 -19.75 15.13 -6.03
N CYS A 32 -19.44 14.68 -4.81
CA CYS A 32 -20.27 13.91 -3.85
C CYS A 32 -21.05 12.64 -4.27
N ASP A 33 -21.30 12.35 -5.54
CA ASP A 33 -22.34 11.39 -5.93
C ASP A 33 -21.81 10.07 -6.52
N ASP A 34 -20.51 9.98 -6.86
CA ASP A 34 -19.93 8.76 -7.40
C ASP A 34 -18.85 8.15 -6.51
N VAL A 35 -19.29 7.22 -5.68
CA VAL A 35 -18.47 6.39 -4.79
C VAL A 35 -17.45 5.57 -5.57
N GLU A 36 -17.82 5.10 -6.77
CA GLU A 36 -16.94 4.29 -7.59
C GLU A 36 -15.79 5.12 -8.14
N SER A 37 -16.03 6.39 -8.46
CA SER A 37 -14.97 7.35 -8.79
C SER A 37 -14.02 7.57 -7.60
N LEU A 38 -14.52 7.71 -6.37
CA LEU A 38 -13.66 7.86 -5.19
C LEU A 38 -12.84 6.59 -4.90
N LYS A 39 -13.47 5.41 -4.97
CA LYS A 39 -12.78 4.11 -4.84
C LYS A 39 -11.68 4.01 -5.89
N SER A 40 -12.01 4.25 -7.16
CA SER A 40 -11.07 4.20 -8.28
C SER A 40 -9.92 5.17 -8.10
N PHE A 41 -10.19 6.40 -7.66
CA PHE A 41 -9.16 7.39 -7.36
C PHE A 41 -8.20 6.91 -6.26
N CYS A 42 -8.73 6.38 -5.15
CA CYS A 42 -7.90 5.85 -4.06
C CYS A 42 -7.04 4.67 -4.51
N PHE A 43 -7.56 3.79 -5.36
CA PHE A 43 -6.79 2.69 -5.96
C PHE A 43 -5.71 3.20 -6.90
N ASP A 44 -6.04 4.12 -7.82
CA ASP A 44 -5.08 4.69 -8.75
C ASP A 44 -3.97 5.45 -8.01
N LEU A 45 -4.30 6.13 -6.90
CA LEU A 45 -3.33 6.78 -6.02
C LEU A 45 -2.42 5.77 -5.30
N ALA A 46 -2.98 4.67 -4.79
CA ALA A 46 -2.19 3.61 -4.16
C ALA A 46 -1.26 2.94 -5.18
N LEU A 47 -1.76 2.65 -6.38
CA LEU A 47 -0.97 2.04 -7.45
C LEU A 47 0.12 2.98 -7.98
N SER A 48 -0.16 4.28 -8.08
CA SER A 48 0.85 5.26 -8.52
C SER A 48 2.01 5.41 -7.52
N SER A 49 1.79 5.05 -6.25
CA SER A 49 2.84 5.01 -5.21
C SER A 49 3.79 3.80 -5.34
N LEU A 50 3.38 2.77 -6.09
CA LEU A 50 4.10 1.50 -6.25
C LEU A 50 4.85 1.45 -7.59
N THR A 51 5.96 2.19 -7.66
CA THR A 51 6.91 2.08 -8.79
C THR A 51 7.96 1.00 -8.51
N LEU A 52 8.63 0.48 -9.55
CA LEU A 52 9.74 -0.46 -9.37
C LEU A 52 10.84 0.10 -8.43
N ALA A 53 11.13 1.40 -8.54
CA ALA A 53 12.09 2.07 -7.66
C ALA A 53 11.58 2.10 -6.20
N SER A 54 10.30 2.41 -5.99
CA SER A 54 9.66 2.36 -4.67
C SER A 54 9.73 0.95 -4.07
N LEU A 55 9.44 -0.09 -4.87
CA LEU A 55 9.53 -1.48 -4.43
C LEU A 55 10.95 -1.87 -4.00
N HIS A 56 11.99 -1.49 -4.76
CA HIS A 56 13.37 -1.70 -4.34
C HIS A 56 13.71 -0.97 -3.03
N GLN A 57 13.21 0.25 -2.85
CA GLN A 57 13.39 0.99 -1.59
C GLN A 57 12.69 0.31 -0.42
N HIS A 58 11.46 -0.19 -0.61
CA HIS A 58 10.75 -0.98 0.39
C HIS A 58 11.55 -2.23 0.77
N VAL A 59 12.00 -3.02 -0.20
CA VAL A 59 12.80 -4.23 0.05
C VAL A 59 14.09 -3.90 0.81
N ALA A 60 14.84 -2.89 0.38
CA ALA A 60 16.07 -2.48 1.06
C ALA A 60 15.79 -2.02 2.52
N PHE A 61 14.71 -1.28 2.73
CA PHE A 61 14.29 -0.83 4.05
C PHE A 61 13.94 -2.01 4.96
N PHE A 62 13.09 -2.93 4.51
CA PHE A 62 12.69 -4.09 5.31
C PHE A 62 13.87 -5.03 5.57
N SER A 63 14.74 -5.28 4.59
CA SER A 63 15.94 -6.11 4.79
C SER A 63 16.91 -5.50 5.81
N THR A 64 17.10 -4.18 5.78
CA THR A 64 17.96 -3.49 6.76
C THR A 64 17.40 -3.57 8.17
N ASN A 65 16.07 -3.44 8.31
CA ASN A 65 15.41 -3.43 9.61
C ASN A 65 15.03 -4.83 10.14
N ALA A 66 15.17 -5.88 9.33
CA ALA A 66 14.86 -7.26 9.73
C ALA A 66 15.69 -7.73 10.93
N GLY A 67 16.91 -7.20 11.10
CA GLY A 67 17.76 -7.49 12.26
C GLY A 67 17.20 -6.98 13.59
N HIS A 68 16.26 -6.03 13.57
CA HIS A 68 15.65 -5.46 14.76
C HIS A 68 14.46 -6.26 15.29
N LEU A 69 14.12 -7.44 14.74
CA LEU A 69 12.95 -8.21 15.15
C LEU A 69 12.84 -8.52 16.66
N LEU A 70 13.95 -8.49 17.38
CA LEU A 70 14.01 -8.69 18.84
C LEU A 70 14.11 -7.38 19.64
N ASP A 71 14.31 -6.25 18.98
CA ASP A 71 14.42 -4.92 19.57
C ASP A 71 13.15 -4.11 19.29
N ARG A 72 12.27 -4.04 20.28
CA ARG A 72 10.96 -3.38 20.16
C ARG A 72 11.06 -1.88 19.93
N ASP A 73 12.06 -1.20 20.50
CA ASP A 73 12.24 0.24 20.35
C ASP A 73 12.72 0.56 18.93
N ALA A 74 13.72 -0.18 18.44
CA ALA A 74 14.21 -0.03 17.07
C ALA A 74 13.13 -0.38 16.03
N LEU A 75 12.30 -1.40 16.27
CA LEU A 75 11.16 -1.72 15.41
C LEU A 75 10.13 -0.59 15.36
N TYR A 76 9.82 0.01 16.51
CA TYR A 76 8.87 1.10 16.56
C TYR A 76 9.40 2.33 15.82
N GLU A 77 10.69 2.65 15.97
CA GLU A 77 11.32 3.71 15.22
C GLU A 77 11.29 3.44 13.71
N ALA A 78 11.64 2.23 13.28
CA ALA A 78 11.55 1.82 11.88
C ALA A 78 10.12 1.90 11.35
N PHE A 79 9.13 1.51 12.14
CA PHE A 79 7.71 1.66 11.79
C PHE A 79 7.34 3.13 11.58
N VAL A 80 7.73 4.03 12.48
CA VAL A 80 7.45 5.47 12.33
C VAL A 80 8.12 6.04 11.08
N GLN A 81 9.38 5.67 10.81
CA GLN A 81 10.09 6.09 9.60
C GLN A 81 9.37 5.60 8.33
N TRP A 82 8.89 4.35 8.34
CA TRP A 82 8.13 3.78 7.23
C TRP A 82 6.82 4.54 6.98
N ILE A 83 6.06 4.85 8.03
CA ILE A 83 4.83 5.64 7.93
C ILE A 83 5.10 7.06 7.40
N GLN A 84 6.13 7.74 7.89
CA GLN A 84 6.51 9.07 7.41
C GLN A 84 6.87 9.05 5.92
N TRP A 85 7.59 8.02 5.49
CA TRP A 85 7.95 7.85 4.09
C TRP A 85 6.71 7.60 3.21
N SER A 86 5.82 6.70 3.60
CA SER A 86 4.55 6.47 2.90
C SER A 86 3.69 7.73 2.83
N HIS A 87 3.58 8.48 3.93
CA HIS A 87 2.87 9.76 3.97
C HIS A 87 3.46 10.77 2.96
N ARG A 88 4.79 10.88 2.89
CA ARG A 88 5.47 11.77 1.93
C ARG A 88 5.19 11.38 0.49
N ILE A 89 5.22 10.08 0.16
CA ILE A 89 4.91 9.60 -1.19
C ILE A 89 3.47 9.99 -1.56
N LEU A 90 2.50 9.67 -0.70
CA LEU A 90 1.09 9.99 -0.95
C LEU A 90 0.86 11.50 -1.07
N THR A 91 1.53 12.30 -0.24
CA THR A 91 1.46 13.78 -0.31
C THR A 91 1.95 14.29 -1.66
N ASN A 92 3.10 13.79 -2.15
CA ASN A 92 3.63 14.19 -3.44
C ASN A 92 2.72 13.78 -4.61
N GLN A 93 2.12 12.59 -4.55
CA GLN A 93 1.18 12.13 -5.57
C GLN A 93 -0.11 12.96 -5.56
N LEU A 94 -0.65 13.27 -4.38
CA LEU A 94 -1.85 14.11 -4.24
C LEU A 94 -1.63 15.55 -4.69
N ALA A 95 -0.40 16.07 -4.55
CA ALA A 95 -0.04 17.40 -5.03
C ALA A 95 -0.23 17.53 -6.56
N LEU A 96 -0.08 16.45 -7.33
CA LEU A 96 -0.36 16.43 -8.78
C LEU A 96 -1.83 16.73 -9.09
N PHE A 97 -2.72 16.50 -8.13
CA PHE A 97 -4.16 16.73 -8.22
C PHE A 97 -4.61 17.99 -7.47
N ASN A 98 -3.68 18.85 -7.03
CA ASN A 98 -3.96 20.00 -6.16
C ASN A 98 -4.75 19.62 -4.90
N MET A 99 -4.52 18.41 -4.39
CA MET A 99 -5.21 17.86 -3.23
C MET A 99 -4.21 17.59 -2.11
N THR A 100 -4.66 17.72 -0.87
CA THR A 100 -3.89 17.35 0.32
C THR A 100 -4.44 16.08 0.96
N LEU A 101 -3.60 15.35 1.70
CA LEU A 101 -4.03 14.14 2.39
C LEU A 101 -5.21 14.40 3.36
N PRO A 102 -5.23 15.48 4.16
CA PRO A 102 -6.40 15.80 5.01
C PRO A 102 -7.69 16.06 4.21
N GLN A 103 -7.59 16.70 3.03
CA GLN A 103 -8.75 16.90 2.16
C GLN A 103 -9.29 15.57 1.63
N LEU A 104 -8.41 14.66 1.17
CA LEU A 104 -8.81 13.32 0.75
C LEU A 104 -9.48 12.55 1.89
N THR A 105 -8.86 12.54 3.08
CA THR A 105 -9.42 11.88 4.26
C THR A 105 -10.80 12.42 4.60
N LYS A 106 -10.99 13.74 4.56
CA LYS A 106 -12.29 14.38 4.79
C LYS A 106 -13.33 13.89 3.78
N THR A 107 -12.99 13.83 2.49
CA THR A 107 -13.90 13.33 1.44
C THR A 107 -14.29 11.88 1.70
N ILE A 108 -13.32 11.01 2.02
CA ILE A 108 -13.59 9.60 2.34
C ILE A 108 -14.52 9.48 3.55
N MET A 109 -14.27 10.25 4.61
CA MET A 109 -15.11 10.22 5.82
C MET A 109 -16.53 10.74 5.54
N GLN A 110 -16.68 11.78 4.73
CA GLN A 110 -17.99 12.31 4.34
C GLN A 110 -18.78 11.29 3.53
N SER A 111 -18.15 10.65 2.54
CA SER A 111 -18.78 9.56 1.78
C SER A 111 -19.11 8.36 2.67
N ALA A 112 -18.22 7.99 3.61
CA ALA A 112 -18.46 6.89 4.52
C ALA A 112 -19.62 7.14 5.50
N ALA A 113 -19.88 8.39 5.89
CA ALA A 113 -21.00 8.74 6.75
C ALA A 113 -22.36 8.67 6.03
N GLN A 114 -22.38 8.82 4.70
CA GLN A 114 -23.59 8.85 3.90
C GLN A 114 -23.98 7.47 3.34
N LEU A 115 -23.01 6.56 3.23
CA LEU A 115 -23.16 5.32 2.47
C LEU A 115 -22.89 4.10 3.34
N ARG A 116 -23.92 3.28 3.50
CA ARG A 116 -23.86 2.07 4.34
C ARG A 116 -22.78 1.08 3.89
N GLU A 117 -22.48 1.03 2.59
CA GLU A 117 -21.42 0.16 2.03
C GLU A 117 -20.01 0.52 2.53
N LEU A 118 -19.82 1.77 2.95
CA LEU A 118 -18.55 2.29 3.47
C LEU A 118 -18.54 2.31 5.01
N ASN A 119 -19.58 1.81 5.68
CA ASN A 119 -19.58 1.65 7.15
C ASN A 119 -18.37 0.87 7.70
N PRO A 120 -17.82 -0.16 7.03
CA PRO A 120 -16.60 -0.82 7.51
C PRO A 120 -15.41 0.14 7.66
N ILE A 121 -15.36 1.23 6.89
CA ILE A 121 -14.35 2.28 7.05
C ILE A 121 -14.54 3.02 8.36
N ASN A 122 -15.79 3.37 8.71
CA ASN A 122 -16.10 4.01 10.00
C ASN A 122 -15.74 3.10 11.19
N GLU A 123 -16.05 1.80 11.11
CA GLU A 123 -15.68 0.82 12.13
C GLU A 123 -14.15 0.65 12.25
N CYS A 124 -13.44 0.70 11.12
CA CYS A 124 -11.97 0.69 11.10
C CYS A 124 -11.40 1.95 11.77
N LEU A 125 -11.92 3.13 11.42
CA LEU A 125 -11.49 4.41 12.00
C LEU A 125 -11.79 4.51 13.49
N GLN A 126 -12.93 4.00 13.96
CA GLN A 126 -13.24 3.91 15.38
C GLN A 126 -12.24 3.05 16.13
N ARG A 127 -11.93 1.84 15.62
CA ARG A 127 -10.90 0.97 16.21
C ARG A 127 -9.51 1.63 16.25
N LEU A 128 -9.16 2.38 15.21
CA LEU A 128 -7.90 3.13 15.17
C LEU A 128 -7.87 4.27 16.20
N ASN A 129 -8.97 5.00 16.38
CA ASN A 129 -9.07 6.06 17.40
C ASN A 129 -9.10 5.50 18.83
N GLU A 130 -9.72 4.35 19.04
CA GLU A 130 -9.77 3.63 20.32
C GLU A 130 -8.41 3.04 20.72
N SER A 131 -7.52 2.75 19.75
CA SER A 131 -6.14 2.27 19.99
C SER A 131 -5.18 3.35 20.51
N THR A 132 -5.69 4.40 21.15
CA THR A 132 -4.92 5.58 21.57
C THR A 132 -3.86 5.20 22.61
N GLY A 133 -2.61 5.10 22.15
CA GLY A 133 -1.42 5.15 23.00
C GLY A 133 -0.64 3.85 23.15
N ASP A 134 -1.10 2.73 22.59
CA ASP A 134 -0.34 1.49 22.70
C ASP A 134 0.62 1.32 21.51
N ARG A 135 1.85 0.92 21.80
CA ARG A 135 2.85 0.54 20.77
C ARG A 135 2.45 -0.73 19.99
N ASN A 136 1.22 -1.19 20.18
CA ASN A 136 0.58 -2.37 19.61
C ASN A 136 -0.64 -1.92 18.78
N SER A 137 -0.41 -1.02 17.82
CA SER A 137 -1.44 -0.70 16.84
C SER A 137 -1.52 -1.84 15.82
N PRO A 138 -2.71 -2.10 15.21
CA PRO A 138 -2.82 -3.06 14.13
C PRO A 138 -1.84 -2.77 12.96
N GLY A 139 -1.49 -1.51 12.76
CA GLY A 139 -0.49 -1.10 11.76
C GLY A 139 0.94 -1.51 12.13
N PHE A 140 1.31 -1.44 13.41
CA PHE A 140 2.60 -1.93 13.90
C PHE A 140 2.69 -3.46 13.79
N ASP A 141 1.62 -4.17 14.15
CA ASP A 141 1.57 -5.64 14.01
C ASP A 141 1.73 -6.07 12.56
N TYR A 142 1.08 -5.37 11.63
CA TYR A 142 1.23 -5.62 10.20
C TYR A 142 2.68 -5.36 9.72
N PHE A 143 3.29 -4.25 10.15
CA PHE A 143 4.68 -3.94 9.84
C PHE A 143 5.65 -5.02 10.33
N VAL A 144 5.48 -5.49 11.57
CA VAL A 144 6.28 -6.57 12.15
C VAL A 144 6.05 -7.89 11.40
N ALA A 145 4.82 -8.19 10.99
CA ALA A 145 4.53 -9.38 10.19
C ALA A 145 5.28 -9.35 8.83
N GLN A 146 5.27 -8.21 8.14
CA GLN A 146 6.02 -8.04 6.89
C GLN A 146 7.53 -8.17 7.09
N LEU A 147 8.09 -7.61 8.18
CA LEU A 147 9.49 -7.80 8.53
C LEU A 147 9.84 -9.27 8.79
N ARG A 148 8.94 -10.02 9.46
CA ARG A 148 9.13 -11.45 9.73
C ARG A 148 9.14 -12.27 8.45
N GLU A 149 8.27 -11.95 7.50
CA GLU A 149 8.27 -12.60 6.18
C GLU A 149 9.59 -12.39 5.46
N VAL A 150 10.10 -11.15 5.44
CA VAL A 150 11.41 -10.84 4.84
C VAL A 150 12.55 -11.57 5.54
N TYR A 151 12.55 -11.61 6.88
CA TYR A 151 13.56 -12.32 7.65
C TYR A 151 13.55 -13.84 7.39
N MET A 152 12.36 -14.46 7.26
CA MET A 152 12.25 -15.88 6.92
C MET A 152 12.78 -16.17 5.51
N VAL A 153 12.54 -15.28 4.54
CA VAL A 153 13.11 -15.42 3.18
C VAL A 153 14.63 -15.27 3.21
N LEU A 154 15.18 -14.32 3.96
CA LEU A 154 16.62 -14.12 4.09
C LEU A 154 17.33 -15.29 4.77
N LEU A 155 16.67 -15.97 5.73
CA LEU A 155 17.19 -17.19 6.37
C LEU A 155 17.15 -18.43 5.47
N SER A 156 16.34 -18.41 4.41
CA SER A 156 16.13 -19.55 3.51
C SER A 156 17.09 -19.55 2.31
N ILE A 157 17.99 -18.57 2.22
CA ILE A 157 19.01 -18.39 1.18
C ILE A 157 20.39 -18.59 1.82
#